data_AF-A0A0F9C439-F1
#
_entry.id   AF-A0A0F9C439-F1
#
_cell.length_a   1.000
_cell.length_b   1.000
_cell.length_c   1.000
_cell.angle_alpha   90.00
_cell.angle_beta   90.00
_cell.angle_gamma   90.00
#
_symmetry.space_group_name_H-M   'P 1'
#
loop_
_entity.id
_entity.type
_entity.pdbx_description
1 polymer ?
#
loop_
_entity_poly.entity_id
_entity_poly.type
_entity_poly.pdbx_seq_one_letter_code
_entity_poly.pdbx_strand_id
1 'polypeptide(L)'
;MDLNVVRRRLEERERLLSPHAVRSAESRGREVAEEPSPVRTEFQRDRDRIIHSKAFRRLKHKTQVFIAPVGDHFVTRLTHTLEVAQIARTIARALDLNEDLAEAAALGHDLGHPPFGHAGEVALADELQSLRGTTD
;
A
#
# COMPACT_ATOMS: atom_id res chain seq x y z
N MET A 1 -18.88 -21.03 17.11
CA MET A 1 -17.54 -21.26 16.54
C MET A 1 -16.69 -20.05 16.89
N ASP A 2 -15.62 -20.21 17.67
CA ASP A 2 -14.72 -19.09 18.01
C ASP A 2 -13.93 -18.67 16.76
N LEU A 3 -14.31 -17.54 16.15
CA LEU A 3 -13.66 -17.04 14.94
C LEU A 3 -12.22 -16.59 15.20
N ASN A 4 -11.86 -16.24 16.45
CA ASN A 4 -10.50 -15.81 16.81
C ASN A 4 -9.45 -16.90 16.60
N VAL A 5 -9.87 -18.18 16.51
CA VAL A 5 -8.99 -19.29 16.15
C VAL A 5 -8.32 -19.06 14.79
N VAL A 6 -9.00 -18.38 13.85
CA VAL A 6 -8.45 -18.10 12.52
C VAL A 6 -7.28 -17.13 12.62
N ARG A 7 -7.47 -15.97 13.25
CA ARG A 7 -6.39 -14.99 13.46
C ARG A 7 -5.21 -15.59 14.21
N ARG A 8 -5.45 -16.29 15.31
CA ARG A 8 -4.38 -16.93 16.10
C ARG A 8 -3.55 -17.90 15.26
N ARG A 9 -4.19 -18.73 14.45
CA ARG A 9 -3.47 -19.65 13.53
C ARG A 9 -2.64 -18.90 12.49
N LEU A 10 -3.10 -17.76 11.98
CA LEU A 10 -2.33 -16.94 11.05
C LEU A 10 -1.09 -16.34 11.74
N GLU A 11 -1.26 -15.76 12.93
CA GLU A 11 -0.16 -15.21 13.74
C GLU A 11 0.84 -16.30 14.18
N GLU A 12 0.37 -17.51 14.50
CA GLU A 12 1.24 -18.65 14.82
C GLU A 12 2.09 -19.08 13.63
N ARG A 13 1.55 -19.04 12.41
CA ARG A 13 2.32 -19.36 11.19
C ARG A 13 3.43 -18.35 10.94
N GLU A 14 3.26 -17.09 11.33
CA GLU A 14 4.31 -16.06 11.22
C GLU A 14 5.52 -16.33 12.13
N ARG A 15 5.42 -17.27 13.08
CA ARG A 15 6.59 -17.71 13.88
C ARG A 15 7.62 -18.48 13.05
N LEU A 16 7.21 -19.02 11.91
CA LEU A 16 8.09 -19.74 10.98
C LEU A 16 8.81 -18.80 10.01
N LEU A 17 8.47 -17.50 10.01
CA LEU A 17 9.16 -16.51 9.20
C LEU A 17 10.60 -16.31 9.70
N SER A 18 11.43 -15.73 8.83
CA SER A 18 12.79 -15.30 9.13
C SER A 18 12.86 -14.55 10.47
N PRO A 19 13.94 -14.70 11.27
CA PRO A 19 14.15 -13.91 12.48
C PRO A 19 14.16 -12.39 12.23
N HIS A 20 14.40 -11.96 10.99
CA HIS A 20 14.37 -10.56 10.58
C HIS A 20 13.01 -10.09 10.05
N ALA A 21 12.01 -10.97 9.97
CA ALA A 21 10.68 -10.62 9.51
C ALA A 21 9.88 -9.90 10.59
N VAL A 22 9.10 -8.90 10.17
CA VAL A 22 8.11 -8.27 11.04
C VAL A 22 6.89 -9.18 11.17
N ARG A 23 6.48 -9.47 12.41
CA ARG A 23 5.28 -10.26 12.70
C ARG A 23 4.08 -9.35 13.00
N SER A 24 2.91 -9.74 12.54
CA SER A 24 1.67 -8.98 12.76
C SER A 24 1.27 -8.95 14.23
N ALA A 25 1.56 -10.00 14.98
CA ALA A 25 1.36 -10.08 16.43
C ALA A 25 2.28 -9.11 17.22
N GLU A 26 3.38 -8.65 16.61
CA GLU A 26 4.36 -7.72 17.19
C GLU A 26 4.15 -6.29 16.68
N SER A 27 3.03 -6.03 15.98
CA SER A 27 2.69 -4.71 15.49
C SER A 27 2.61 -3.69 16.63
N ARG A 28 3.08 -2.48 16.35
CA ARG A 28 2.92 -1.32 17.26
C ARG A 28 1.46 -0.86 17.39
N GLY A 29 0.54 -1.45 16.64
CA GLY A 29 -0.86 -1.07 16.63
C GLY A 29 -1.15 0.12 15.72
N ARG A 30 -2.28 0.78 15.97
CA ARG A 30 -2.83 1.89 15.19
C ARG A 30 -2.89 3.14 16.05
N GLU A 31 -2.83 4.31 15.42
CA GLU A 31 -2.94 5.59 16.13
C GLU A 31 -4.28 5.71 16.88
N VAL A 32 -5.37 5.33 16.23
CA VAL A 32 -6.67 5.14 16.87
C VAL A 32 -6.82 3.67 17.22
N ALA A 33 -7.03 3.37 18.50
CA ALA A 33 -7.25 2.01 18.95
C ALA A 33 -8.52 1.43 18.30
N GLU A 34 -8.42 0.18 17.84
CA GLU A 34 -9.51 -0.52 17.19
C GLU A 34 -9.55 -1.96 17.65
N GLU A 35 -10.75 -2.52 17.76
CA GLU A 35 -10.91 -3.94 18.06
C GLU A 35 -10.21 -4.81 17.00
N PRO A 36 -9.43 -5.82 17.43
CA PRO A 36 -8.83 -6.82 16.55
C PRO A 36 -9.87 -7.52 15.67
N SER A 37 -9.58 -7.70 14.37
CA SER A 37 -10.41 -8.56 13.53
C SER A 37 -10.26 -10.03 13.96
N PRO A 38 -11.34 -10.82 14.07
CA PRO A 38 -11.22 -12.21 14.52
C PRO A 38 -10.57 -13.13 13.47
N VAL A 39 -10.57 -12.73 12.20
CA VAL A 39 -10.17 -13.59 11.06
C VAL A 39 -9.00 -13.04 10.23
N ARG A 40 -8.56 -11.80 10.49
CA ARG A 40 -7.49 -11.13 9.74
C ARG A 40 -6.40 -10.63 10.68
N THR A 41 -5.15 -10.77 10.26
CA THR A 41 -4.01 -10.13 10.92
C THR A 41 -4.02 -8.61 10.68
N GLU A 42 -3.21 -7.85 11.43
CA GLU A 42 -3.17 -6.39 11.25
C GLU A 42 -2.75 -5.97 9.84
N PHE A 43 -1.78 -6.65 9.23
CA PHE A 43 -1.31 -6.31 7.88
C PHE A 43 -2.31 -6.71 6.78
N GLN A 44 -3.08 -7.79 6.98
CA GLN A 44 -4.20 -8.12 6.10
C GLN A 44 -5.29 -7.05 6.13
N ARG A 45 -5.58 -6.51 7.32
CA ARG A 45 -6.53 -5.38 7.44
C ARG A 45 -6.02 -4.14 6.72
N ASP A 46 -4.72 -3.84 6.80
CA ASP A 46 -4.11 -2.70 6.12
C ASP A 46 -4.21 -2.84 4.61
N ARG A 47 -3.83 -4.01 4.08
CA ARG A 47 -3.99 -4.34 2.66
C ARG A 47 -5.43 -4.11 2.20
N ASP A 48 -6.40 -4.68 2.92
CA ASP A 48 -7.81 -4.58 2.55
C ASP A 48 -8.29 -3.13 2.51
N ARG A 49 -7.89 -2.31 3.49
CA ARG A 49 -8.22 -0.88 3.57
C ARG A 49 -7.65 -0.10 2.40
N ILE A 50 -6.39 -0.36 2.04
CA ILE A 50 -5.73 0.27 0.90
C ILE A 50 -6.51 -0.03 -0.37
N ILE A 51 -6.78 -1.31 -0.66
CA ILE A 51 -7.50 -1.75 -1.86
C ILE A 51 -8.89 -1.11 -1.97
N HIS A 52 -9.61 -0.98 -0.85
CA HIS A 52 -10.97 -0.42 -0.83
C HIS A 52 -11.02 1.11 -0.74
N SER A 53 -9.87 1.77 -0.64
CA SER A 53 -9.80 3.23 -0.55
C SER A 53 -10.19 3.90 -1.86
N LYS A 54 -10.76 5.12 -1.76
CA LYS A 54 -11.02 5.96 -2.95
C LYS A 54 -9.71 6.32 -3.67
N ALA A 55 -8.62 6.51 -2.93
CA ALA A 55 -7.31 6.83 -3.49
C ALA A 55 -6.79 5.71 -4.40
N PHE A 56 -6.87 4.45 -3.95
CA PHE A 56 -6.44 3.29 -4.73
C PHE A 56 -7.29 3.13 -6.00
N ARG A 57 -8.62 3.28 -5.91
CA ARG A 57 -9.51 3.24 -7.08
C ARG A 57 -9.16 4.31 -8.12
N ARG A 58 -8.69 5.49 -7.70
CA ARG A 58 -8.28 6.58 -8.62
C ARG A 58 -7.00 6.23 -9.40
N LEU A 59 -6.17 5.29 -8.94
CA LEU A 59 -4.97 4.86 -9.68
C LEU A 59 -5.30 4.30 -11.07
N LYS A 60 -6.50 3.70 -11.24
CA LYS A 60 -7.00 3.23 -12.54
C LYS A 60 -7.03 4.34 -13.60
N HIS A 61 -7.26 5.58 -13.17
CA HIS A 61 -7.44 6.72 -14.05
C HIS A 61 -6.22 7.64 -14.11
N LYS A 62 -5.10 7.25 -13.48
CA LYS A 62 -3.84 8.00 -13.53
C LYS A 62 -2.85 7.27 -14.43
N THR A 63 -2.35 7.97 -15.44
CA THR A 63 -1.30 7.45 -16.33
C THR A 63 0.04 7.45 -15.62
N GLN A 64 0.89 6.50 -15.98
CA GLN A 64 2.30 6.51 -15.60
C GLN A 64 3.12 7.11 -16.74
N VAL A 65 3.65 8.32 -16.50
CA VAL A 65 4.76 8.99 -17.21
C VAL A 65 4.63 9.27 -18.71
N PHE A 66 3.71 8.66 -19.47
CA PHE A 66 3.59 8.95 -20.91
C PHE A 66 2.30 9.71 -21.26
N ILE A 67 2.47 10.97 -21.67
CA ILE A 67 1.50 11.67 -22.51
C ILE A 67 1.54 10.99 -23.88
N ALA A 68 0.61 10.05 -24.09
CA ALA A 68 0.24 9.48 -25.39
C ALA A 68 1.39 9.09 -26.36
N PRO A 69 2.01 7.90 -26.23
CA PRO A 69 2.60 7.24 -27.38
C PRO A 69 1.49 6.56 -28.20
N VAL A 70 1.65 6.50 -29.51
CA VAL A 70 0.74 5.82 -30.43
C VAL A 70 0.85 4.30 -30.18
N GLY A 71 -0.01 3.73 -29.34
CA GLY A 71 -0.05 2.27 -29.08
C GLY A 71 -0.96 1.85 -27.91
N ASP A 72 -1.53 0.64 -27.99
CA ASP A 72 -2.62 0.11 -27.15
C ASP A 72 -2.21 -0.36 -25.74
N HIS A 73 -0.96 -0.15 -25.32
CA HIS A 73 -0.41 -0.67 -24.06
C HIS A 73 -0.05 0.46 -23.09
N PHE A 74 -1.06 1.19 -22.61
CA PHE A 74 -0.88 2.19 -21.57
C PHE A 74 -0.77 1.53 -20.19
N VAL A 75 0.38 1.68 -19.53
CA VAL A 75 0.52 1.33 -18.10
C VAL A 75 -0.12 2.44 -17.27
N THR A 76 -1.19 2.09 -16.55
CA THR A 76 -1.76 2.94 -15.51
C THR A 76 -0.95 2.81 -14.23
N ARG A 77 -1.07 3.78 -13.32
CA ARG A 77 -0.49 3.64 -11.98
C ARG A 77 -1.04 2.41 -11.24
N LEU A 78 -2.28 2.00 -11.53
CA LEU A 78 -2.85 0.77 -10.98
C LEU A 78 -2.11 -0.47 -11.48
N THR A 79 -1.86 -0.60 -12.78
CA THR A 79 -1.16 -1.77 -13.34
C THR A 79 0.26 -1.88 -12.80
N HIS A 80 0.97 -0.77 -12.71
CA HIS A 80 2.29 -0.75 -12.07
C HIS A 80 2.25 -1.10 -10.58
N THR A 81 1.28 -0.56 -9.84
CA THR A 81 1.11 -0.89 -8.41
C THR A 81 0.87 -2.40 -8.22
N LEU A 82 0.13 -3.04 -9.13
CA LEU A 82 -0.09 -4.50 -9.09
C LEU A 82 1.19 -5.29 -9.43
N GLU A 83 1.99 -4.84 -10.41
CA GLU A 83 3.29 -5.44 -10.74
C GLU A 83 4.28 -5.32 -9.58
N VAL A 84 4.38 -4.14 -8.96
CA VAL A 84 5.22 -3.90 -7.77
C VAL A 84 4.78 -4.78 -6.61
N ALA A 85 3.47 -4.91 -6.36
CA ALA A 85 2.94 -5.78 -5.31
C ALA A 85 3.28 -7.26 -5.57
N GLN A 86 3.19 -7.72 -6.81
CA GLN A 86 3.55 -9.08 -7.19
C GLN A 86 5.05 -9.35 -6.97
N ILE A 87 5.93 -8.45 -7.40
CA ILE A 87 7.38 -8.56 -7.19
C ILE A 87 7.72 -8.52 -5.71
N ALA A 88 7.14 -7.58 -4.94
CA ALA A 88 7.37 -7.43 -3.51
C ALA A 88 7.02 -8.72 -2.75
N ARG A 89 5.90 -9.36 -3.11
CA ARG A 89 5.51 -10.65 -2.52
C ARG A 89 6.43 -11.80 -2.89
N THR A 90 6.91 -11.85 -4.14
CA THR A 90 7.88 -12.85 -4.57
C THR A 90 9.18 -12.73 -3.77
N ILE A 91 9.68 -11.50 -3.58
CA ILE A 91 10.87 -11.24 -2.77
C ILE A 91 10.61 -11.60 -1.30
N ALA A 92 9.48 -11.16 -0.73
CA ALA A 92 9.14 -11.46 0.66
C ALA A 92 9.07 -12.96 0.91
N ARG A 93 8.41 -13.72 0.02
CA ARG A 93 8.32 -15.18 0.12
C ARG A 93 9.69 -15.85 0.01
N ALA A 94 10.56 -15.40 -0.91
CA ALA A 94 11.89 -15.98 -1.10
C ALA A 94 12.83 -15.77 0.10
N LEU A 95 12.54 -14.76 0.92
CA LEU A 95 13.33 -14.40 2.10
C LEU A 95 12.64 -14.75 3.43
N ASP A 96 11.54 -15.52 3.37
CA ASP A 96 10.68 -15.83 4.53
C ASP A 96 10.27 -14.58 5.33
N LEU A 97 9.93 -13.49 4.63
CA LEU A 97 9.40 -12.25 5.21
C LEU A 97 7.86 -12.23 5.18
N ASN A 98 7.27 -11.24 5.84
CA ASN A 98 5.82 -11.09 5.91
C ASN A 98 5.25 -10.59 4.57
N GLU A 99 4.63 -11.49 3.79
CA GLU A 99 4.03 -11.17 2.50
C GLU A 99 2.89 -10.15 2.59
N ASP A 100 2.03 -10.24 3.62
CA ASP A 100 0.88 -9.35 3.76
C ASP A 100 1.34 -7.90 4.03
N LEU A 101 2.40 -7.72 4.82
CA LEU A 101 3.03 -6.41 5.04
C LEU A 101 3.67 -5.86 3.77
N ALA A 102 4.45 -6.68 3.05
CA ALA A 102 5.10 -6.28 1.81
C ALA A 102 4.08 -5.87 0.73
N GLU A 103 2.99 -6.64 0.60
CA GLU A 103 1.88 -6.33 -0.29
C GLU A 103 1.17 -5.04 0.11
N ALA A 104 0.84 -4.85 1.39
CA ALA A 104 0.20 -3.63 1.87
C ALA A 104 1.07 -2.39 1.57
N ALA A 105 2.38 -2.44 1.85
CA ALA A 105 3.30 -1.37 1.56
C ALA A 105 3.37 -1.07 0.04
N ALA A 106 3.49 -2.10 -0.79
CA ALA A 106 3.52 -1.97 -2.23
C ALA A 106 2.22 -1.38 -2.81
N LEU A 107 1.06 -1.78 -2.31
CA LEU A 107 -0.23 -1.23 -2.77
C LEU A 107 -0.44 0.23 -2.31
N GLY A 108 0.14 0.59 -1.16
CA GLY A 108 0.02 1.91 -0.56
C GLY A 108 0.99 2.96 -1.10
N HIS A 109 2.12 2.54 -1.68
CA HIS A 109 3.24 3.44 -2.00
C HIS A 109 2.86 4.57 -2.97
N ASP A 110 1.94 4.30 -3.89
CA ASP A 110 1.62 5.20 -5.01
C ASP A 110 0.36 6.06 -4.79
N LEU A 111 -0.30 5.94 -3.64
CA LEU A 111 -1.61 6.58 -3.38
C LEU A 111 -1.58 8.12 -3.47
N GLY A 112 -0.46 8.72 -3.07
CA GLY A 112 -0.30 10.17 -2.90
C GLY A 112 -0.04 10.97 -4.18
N HIS A 113 0.25 10.30 -5.30
CA HIS A 113 0.72 11.02 -6.49
C HIS A 113 -0.33 11.95 -7.09
N PRO A 114 0.02 13.20 -7.44
CA PRO A 114 -0.91 14.14 -8.06
C PRO A 114 -1.23 13.74 -9.52
N PRO A 115 -2.27 14.35 -10.11
CA PRO A 115 -2.49 14.28 -11.56
C PRO A 115 -1.21 14.71 -12.32
N PHE A 116 -0.99 14.18 -13.53
CA PHE A 116 0.16 14.52 -14.38
C PHE A 116 1.56 14.19 -13.82
N GLY A 117 1.65 13.40 -12.74
CA GLY A 117 2.93 12.95 -12.18
C GLY A 117 3.80 14.11 -11.73
N HIS A 118 5.10 14.08 -12.05
CA HIS A 118 6.07 15.09 -11.64
C HIS A 118 5.64 16.53 -11.99
N ALA A 119 4.99 16.74 -13.14
CA ALA A 119 4.50 18.08 -13.51
C ALA A 119 3.43 18.59 -12.53
N GLY A 120 2.55 17.71 -12.06
CA GLY A 120 1.57 18.05 -11.03
C GLY A 120 2.19 18.22 -9.65
N GLU A 121 3.27 17.50 -9.33
CA GLU A 121 4.01 17.69 -8.08
C GLU A 121 4.66 19.07 -8.03
N VAL A 122 5.33 19.48 -9.10
CA VAL A 122 5.97 20.80 -9.22
C VAL A 122 4.93 21.91 -9.15
N ALA A 123 3.86 21.83 -9.95
CA ALA A 123 2.82 22.85 -9.95
C ALA A 123 2.14 22.99 -8.58
N LEU A 124 1.91 21.87 -7.87
CA LEU A 124 1.34 21.92 -6.52
C LEU A 124 2.32 22.51 -5.51
N ALA A 125 3.61 22.22 -5.62
CA ALA A 125 4.64 22.79 -4.77
C ALA A 125 4.75 24.31 -4.95
N ASP A 126 4.74 24.78 -6.20
CA ASP A 126 4.82 26.20 -6.54
C ASP A 126 3.62 26.98 -5.96
N GLU A 127 2.39 26.45 -6.11
CA GLU A 127 1.19 27.08 -5.55
C GLU A 127 1.13 27.02 -4.02
N LEU A 128 1.58 25.92 -3.40
CA LEU A 128 1.67 25.86 -1.94
C LEU A 128 2.72 26.84 -1.39
N GLN A 129 3.79 27.10 -2.14
CA GLN A 129 4.80 28.09 -1.79
C GLN A 129 4.24 29.52 -1.91
N SER A 130 3.46 29.81 -2.95
CA SER A 130 2.81 31.12 -3.14
C SER A 130 1.83 31.43 -1.98
N LEU A 131 1.01 30.45 -1.58
CA LEU A 131 0.05 30.56 -0.47
C LEU A 131 0.71 30.72 0.91
N ARG A 132 1.89 30.11 1.10
CA ARG A 132 2.69 30.26 2.33
C ARG A 132 3.46 31.58 2.39
N GLY A 133 3.63 32.25 1.25
CA GLY A 133 4.25 33.58 1.15
C GLY A 133 3.30 34.75 1.43
N THR A 134 2.01 34.50 1.70
CA THR A 134 0.99 35.53 1.96
C THR A 134 0.53 35.64 3.42
N THR A 135 1.29 35.10 4.37
CA THR A 135 1.08 35.41 5.79
C THR A 135 1.97 36.58 6.19
N ASP A 136 1.46 37.79 6.01
CA ASP A 136 1.77 38.94 6.87
C ASP A 136 1.15 38.73 8.27
#